data_AF-A0A8R7JZX2-F1
#
_entry.id   AF-A0A8R7JZX2-F1
#
_cell.length_a   1.000
_cell.length_b   1.000
_cell.length_c   1.000
_cell.angle_alpha   90.00
_cell.angle_beta   90.00
_cell.angle_gamma   90.00
#
_symmetry.space_group_name_H-M   'P 1'
#
loop_
_entity.id
_entity.type
_entity.pdbx_description
1 polymer ?
#
loop_
_entity_poly.entity_id
_entity_poly.type
_entity_poly.pdbx_seq_one_letter_code
_entity_poly.pdbx_strand_id
1 'polypeptide(L)'
;MVHDIENPDIRVGALFPDIVTFRKAIRQRAILVGFKLAKIKTDKTRFIVECAHGPCPWRIHASTLQDGRTVMVWVVYHAIIYLM
;
A
#
# COMPACT_ATOMS: atom_id res chain seq x y z
N MET A 1 4.75 13.99 11.22
CA MET A 1 5.22 13.05 10.19
C MET A 1 4.88 13.64 8.85
N VAL A 2 5.88 14.04 8.07
CA VAL A 2 5.68 14.57 6.72
C VAL A 2 5.64 13.35 5.80
N HIS A 3 4.46 13.03 5.27
CA HIS A 3 4.36 12.08 4.18
C HIS A 3 4.84 12.79 2.92
N ASP A 4 5.97 12.37 2.37
CA ASP A 4 6.42 12.81 1.07
C ASP A 4 5.36 12.37 0.04
N ILE A 5 4.62 13.34 -0.47
CA ILE A 5 3.53 13.12 -1.42
C ILE A 5 4.10 12.73 -2.78
N GLU A 6 5.30 13.21 -3.11
CA GLU A 6 5.93 13.00 -4.40
C GLU A 6 6.60 11.63 -4.47
N ASN A 7 7.21 11.18 -3.37
CA ASN A 7 7.82 9.86 -3.23
C ASN A 7 7.39 9.15 -1.93
N PRO A 8 6.20 8.53 -1.90
CA PRO A 8 5.70 7.89 -0.70
C PRO A 8 6.52 6.66 -0.31
N ASP A 9 7.01 6.63 0.94
CA ASP A 9 7.64 5.46 1.56
C ASP A 9 6.57 4.44 1.98
N ILE A 10 6.36 3.41 1.15
CA ILE A 10 5.38 2.35 1.37
C ILE A 10 6.11 1.06 1.73
N ARG A 11 6.40 0.90 3.03
CA ARG A 11 7.08 -0.28 3.60
C ARG A 11 6.30 -0.83 4.79
N VAL A 12 6.61 -2.06 5.20
CA VAL A 12 6.04 -2.66 6.42
C VAL A 12 6.32 -1.75 7.63
N GLY A 13 5.29 -1.52 8.46
CA GLY A 13 5.32 -0.62 9.60
C GLY A 13 5.06 0.86 9.26
N ALA A 14 4.98 1.24 7.98
CA ALA A 14 4.63 2.60 7.60
C ALA A 14 3.21 2.94 8.08
N LEU A 15 3.08 4.14 8.66
CA LEU A 15 1.83 4.69 9.16
C LEU A 15 1.33 5.76 8.21
N PHE A 16 0.02 5.81 7.99
CA PHE A 16 -0.66 6.86 7.27
C PHE A 16 -1.76 7.44 8.16
N PRO A 17 -1.98 8.75 8.15
CA PRO A 17 -2.87 9.43 9.09
C PRO A 17 -4.34 9.13 8.82
N ASP A 18 -4.66 8.63 7.62
CA ASP A 18 -5.98 8.15 7.21
C ASP A 18 -5.89 7.34 5.92
N ILE A 19 -6.98 6.64 5.62
CA ILE A 19 -7.16 5.85 4.40
C ILE A 19 -7.04 6.69 3.11
N VAL A 20 -7.41 7.97 3.14
CA VAL A 20 -7.37 8.84 1.96
C VAL A 20 -5.92 9.11 1.56
N THR A 21 -5.09 9.42 2.54
CA THR A 21 -3.66 9.65 2.41
C THR A 21 -2.95 8.38 1.95
N PHE A 22 -3.30 7.24 2.55
CA PHE A 22 -2.78 5.94 2.11
C PHE A 22 -3.13 5.64 0.64
N ARG A 23 -4.38 5.85 0.22
CA ARG A 23 -4.81 5.64 -1.17
C ARG A 23 -4.09 6.56 -2.16
N LYS A 24 -3.81 7.81 -1.77
CA LYS A 24 -3.02 8.75 -2.60
C LYS A 24 -1.58 8.26 -2.77
N ALA A 25 -0.93 7.86 -1.68
CA ALA A 25 0.42 7.31 -1.71
C ALA A 25 0.53 6.08 -2.63
N ILE A 26 -0.41 5.14 -2.52
CA ILE A 26 -0.47 3.95 -3.36
C ILE A 26 -0.61 4.30 -4.85
N ARG A 27 -1.47 5.26 -5.20
CA ARG A 27 -1.63 5.73 -6.60
C ARG A 27 -0.36 6.39 -7.12
N GLN A 28 0.27 7.24 -6.32
CA GLN A 28 1.52 7.89 -6.70
C GLN A 28 2.61 6.85 -6.95
N ARG A 29 2.75 5.85 -6.07
CA ARG A 29 3.69 4.75 -6.27
C ARG A 29 3.43 3.98 -7.57
N ALA A 30 2.16 3.72 -7.89
CA ALA A 30 1.77 3.06 -9.12
C ALA A 30 2.18 3.88 -10.37
N ILE A 31 2.03 5.21 -10.32
CA ILE A 31 2.47 6.13 -11.38
C ILE A 31 4.00 6.10 -11.53
N LEU A 32 4.74 6.25 -10.43
CA LEU A 32 6.20 6.28 -10.43
C LEU A 32 6.84 4.98 -10.95
N VAL A 33 6.28 3.83 -10.56
CA VAL A 33 6.81 2.51 -10.95
C VAL A 33 6.23 2.06 -12.30
N GLY A 34 5.14 2.68 -12.77
CA GLY A 34 4.55 2.39 -14.08
C GLY A 34 3.68 1.13 -14.13
N PHE A 35 2.97 0.79 -13.03
CA PHE A 35 2.01 -0.32 -13.02
C PHE A 35 0.58 0.15 -12.79
N LYS A 36 -0.39 -0.60 -13.33
CA LYS A 36 -1.81 -0.37 -13.08
C LYS A 36 -2.24 -1.11 -11.80
N LEU A 37 -3.11 -0.48 -10.99
CA LEU A 37 -3.75 -1.12 -9.84
C LEU A 37 -4.96 -1.94 -10.32
N ALA A 38 -5.06 -3.23 -9.94
CA ALA A 38 -6.17 -4.11 -10.32
C ALA A 38 -7.41 -3.86 -9.45
N LYS A 39 -7.18 -3.92 -8.14
CA LYS A 39 -8.24 -4.09 -7.16
C LYS A 39 -7.77 -3.57 -5.82
N ILE A 40 -8.54 -2.64 -5.26
CA ILE A 40 -8.42 -2.22 -3.87
C ILE A 40 -9.56 -2.90 -3.13
N LYS A 41 -9.30 -4.07 -2.52
CA LYS A 41 -10.28 -4.68 -1.63
C LYS A 41 -10.22 -3.92 -0.31
N THR A 42 -11.31 -3.28 0.05
CA THR A 42 -11.46 -2.54 1.30
C THR A 42 -12.56 -3.22 2.11
N ASP A 43 -12.24 -3.72 3.30
CA ASP A 43 -13.24 -3.97 4.35
C ASP A 43 -13.14 -2.87 5.42
N LYS A 44 -13.96 -2.93 6.48
CA LYS A 44 -13.99 -1.87 7.53
C LYS A 44 -12.62 -1.60 8.16
N THR A 45 -11.71 -2.57 8.12
CA THR A 45 -10.44 -2.52 8.84
C THR A 45 -9.23 -2.86 7.98
N ARG A 46 -9.38 -3.53 6.83
CA ARG A 46 -8.27 -4.05 6.02
C ARG A 46 -8.36 -3.56 4.59
N PHE A 47 -7.18 -3.30 4.04
CA PHE A 47 -6.98 -2.82 2.68
C PHE A 47 -5.98 -3.74 2.00
N ILE A 48 -6.42 -4.38 0.91
CA ILE A 48 -5.57 -5.18 0.05
C ILE A 48 -5.49 -4.49 -1.31
N VAL A 49 -4.26 -4.19 -1.73
CA VAL A 49 -3.98 -3.57 -3.02
C VAL A 49 -3.15 -4.53 -3.85
N GLU A 50 -3.59 -4.81 -5.07
CA GLU A 50 -2.94 -5.71 -6.04
C GLU A 50 -2.79 -4.99 -7.39
N CYS A 51 -1.75 -5.32 -8.16
CA CYS A 51 -1.51 -4.82 -9.52
C CYS A 51 -2.29 -5.60 -10.60
N ALA A 52 -2.61 -4.92 -11.71
CA ALA A 52 -3.66 -5.32 -12.68
C ALA A 52 -3.27 -6.34 -13.75
N HIS A 53 -1.99 -6.63 -13.94
CA HIS A 53 -1.55 -7.39 -15.10
C HIS A 53 -0.32 -8.26 -14.83
N GLY A 54 -0.30 -9.45 -15.44
CA GLY A 54 0.84 -10.38 -15.46
C GLY A 54 1.22 -10.96 -14.08
N PRO A 55 2.34 -11.70 -13.98
CA PRO A 55 2.90 -12.15 -12.70
C PRO A 55 3.48 -10.94 -11.96
N CYS A 56 2.60 -10.02 -11.57
CA CYS A 56 2.98 -8.87 -10.77
C CYS A 56 2.85 -9.28 -9.29
N PRO A 57 3.98 -9.35 -8.57
CA PRO A 57 4.02 -9.81 -7.18
C PRO A 57 3.51 -8.75 -6.20
N TRP A 58 3.25 -7.54 -6.69
CA TRP A 58 3.09 -6.38 -5.84
C TRP A 58 1.72 -6.40 -5.19
N ARG A 59 1.75 -6.74 -3.90
CA ARG A 59 0.57 -6.86 -3.07
C ARG A 59 0.83 -6.20 -1.73
N ILE A 60 -0.06 -5.31 -1.34
CA ILE A 60 -0.01 -4.63 -0.04
C ILE A 60 -1.17 -5.06 0.81
N HIS A 61 -0.85 -5.42 2.05
CA HIS A 61 -1.82 -5.56 3.13
C HIS A 61 -1.61 -4.42 4.11
N ALA A 62 -2.66 -3.62 4.30
CA ALA A 62 -2.70 -2.56 5.30
C ALA A 62 -3.98 -2.69 6.13
N SER A 63 -3.99 -2.14 7.34
CA SER A 63 -5.21 -2.09 8.15
C SER A 63 -5.31 -0.78 8.92
N THR A 64 -6.53 -0.37 9.23
CA THR A 64 -6.78 0.67 10.22
C THR A 64 -6.42 0.15 11.62
N LEU A 65 -5.78 0.97 12.44
CA LEU A 65 -5.46 0.69 13.82
C LEU A 65 -6.70 0.85 14.73
N GLN A 66 -6.54 0.55 16.02
CA GLN A 66 -7.61 0.65 17.02
C GLN A 66 -8.16 2.07 17.19
N ASP A 67 -7.38 3.09 16.81
CA ASP A 67 -7.81 4.50 16.80
C ASP A 67 -8.87 4.80 15.71
N GLY A 68 -9.18 3.84 14.83
CA GLY A 68 -10.17 3.97 13.78
C GLY A 68 -9.75 4.90 12.64
N ARG A 69 -8.52 5.40 12.64
CA ARG A 69 -8.06 6.43 11.70
C ARG A 69 -6.74 6.07 11.04
N THR A 70 -5.73 5.71 11.83
CA THR A 70 -4.38 5.48 11.34
C THR A 70 -4.33 4.17 10.56
N VAL A 71 -3.72 4.18 9.38
CA VAL A 71 -3.52 2.99 8.56
C VAL A 71 -2.07 2.53 8.66
N MET A 72 -1.86 1.26 9.05
CA MET A 72 -0.54 0.63 9.10
C MET A 72 -0.39 -0.36 7.95
N VAL A 73 0.78 -0.38 7.32
CA VAL A 73 1.17 -1.39 6.34
C VAL A 73 1.77 -2.61 7.04
N TRP A 74 1.17 -3.78 6.84
CA TRP A 74 1.61 -5.04 7.46
C TRP A 74 2.50 -5.87 6.55
N VAL A 75 2.17 -5.91 5.26
CA VAL A 75 2.89 -6.74 4.30
C VAL A 75 3.00 -5.98 2.97
N VAL A 76 4.20 -5.98 2.41
CA VAL A 76 4.47 -5.55 1.05
C VAL A 76 5.18 -6.71 0.36
N TYR A 77 4.49 -7.41 -0.54
CA TYR A 77 5.11 -8.41 -1.37
C TYR A 77 5.79 -7.70 -2.55
N HIS A 78 7.12 -7.82 -2.64
CA HIS A 78 7.86 -7.65 -3.88
C HIS A 78 8.25 -9.06 -4.35
N ALA A 79 8.37 -9.34 -5.65
CA ALA A 79 8.63 -10.72 -6.18
C ALA A 79 9.91 -11.37 -5.66
N ILE A 80 10.72 -10.70 -4.85
CA ILE A 80 12.07 -11.17 -4.56
C ILE A 80 12.39 -10.90 -3.09
N ILE A 81 11.78 -11.63 -2.13
CA ILE A 81 12.45 -12.16 -0.91
C ILE A 81 11.68 -13.41 -0.40
N TYR A 82 11.59 -14.46 -1.22
CA TYR A 82 11.46 -15.85 -0.74
C TYR A 82 12.56 -16.76 -1.34
N LEU A 83 13.63 -16.15 -1.88
CA LEU A 83 14.85 -16.83 -2.32
C LEU A 83 16.05 -15.89 -2.08
N MET A 84 16.41 -15.68 -0.82
CA MET A 84 17.79 -15.56 -0.30
C MET A 84 17.74 -15.85 1.19
#